data_AF-A0AAN3TTR6-F1
#
_entry.id   AF-A0AAN3TTR6-F1
#
_cell.length_a   1.000
_cell.length_b   1.000
_cell.length_c   1.000
_cell.angle_alpha   90.00
_cell.angle_beta   90.00
_cell.angle_gamma   90.00
#
_symmetry.space_group_name_H-M   'P 1'
#
loop_
_entity.id
_entity.type
_entity.pdbx_description
1 polymer ?
#
loop_
_entity_poly.entity_id
_entity_poly.type
_entity_poly.pdbx_seq_one_letter_code
_entity_poly.pdbx_strand_id
1 'polypeptide(L)'
;MFTNVNVDCCKTPGCKNLGVLNSQDYVAQGKNILCRECGYLFPVISEQSLNIYRNIVNHSWRGLICQCSTCGGTSLKKYGYSAQGQRRMYYHHCSRTFITLDHVNTTPRRTHLALMIEQGASLADIRKLLLLNSTGLNRELMKLAREVNYKESCQYSSASDISLATRAFRVKFNGSNNYLYSLVTAEEQSGRVVAISTNYSSSAVESHYQYASSYEERLSPGTLAHHVQRKELLTMRRDTLFDIDYGRAILHQNDPGMLVKPVLPAYRHFELVRALTEAYSINIQHYLDHECFILGGCLMANLQHIHQGRCHISFVKERGEKTTHYDTPPRLFLSGGVRNNVWRAFSARDYSMAVCNLTGNKKANEMRYSTLASATRFINFLEAHPFLLSLNRMSPANVVSTLDIFKHLWNKQL
;
A
#
# COMPACT_ATOMS: atom_id res chain seq x y z
N MET A 1 17.61 7.97 -21.43
CA MET A 1 16.39 7.16 -21.27
C MET A 1 15.95 7.21 -19.83
N PHE A 2 14.70 7.61 -19.57
CA PHE A 2 14.10 7.45 -18.24
C PHE A 2 14.05 5.95 -17.94
N THR A 3 14.50 5.51 -16.76
CA THR A 3 14.24 4.13 -16.32
C THR A 3 12.80 4.07 -15.84
N ASN A 4 11.88 4.01 -16.80
CA ASN A 4 10.51 3.63 -16.50
C ASN A 4 10.51 2.23 -15.90
N VAL A 5 9.72 2.04 -14.85
CA VAL A 5 9.54 0.73 -14.25
C VAL A 5 8.57 -0.07 -15.12
N ASN A 6 9.06 -1.19 -15.63
CA ASN A 6 8.26 -2.22 -16.28
C ASN A 6 8.20 -3.44 -15.35
N VAL A 7 7.01 -3.99 -15.20
CA VAL A 7 6.74 -5.12 -14.28
C VAL A 7 6.13 -6.31 -15.00
N ASP A 8 6.15 -6.34 -16.33
CA ASP A 8 5.58 -7.39 -17.16
C ASP A 8 6.49 -8.61 -17.25
N CYS A 9 6.65 -9.26 -16.10
CA CYS A 9 7.38 -10.49 -15.92
C CYS A 9 6.57 -11.52 -15.13
N CYS A 10 7.06 -12.76 -15.16
CA CYS A 10 6.58 -13.84 -14.33
C CYS A 10 6.79 -13.49 -12.84
N LYS A 11 5.76 -13.76 -12.05
CA LYS A 11 5.71 -13.50 -10.60
C LYS A 11 5.48 -14.79 -9.82
N THR A 12 5.79 -15.93 -10.42
CA THR A 12 5.66 -17.26 -9.82
C THR A 12 6.95 -17.59 -9.08
N PRO A 13 6.93 -17.67 -7.73
CA PRO A 13 8.10 -18.06 -6.96
C PRO A 13 8.64 -19.43 -7.41
N GLY A 14 9.96 -19.56 -7.52
CA GLY A 14 10.64 -20.77 -7.98
C GLY A 14 10.72 -20.93 -9.51
N CYS A 15 10.05 -20.09 -10.30
CA CYS A 15 10.19 -20.09 -11.75
C CYS A 15 11.54 -19.44 -12.17
N LYS A 16 12.22 -20.00 -13.17
CA LYS A 16 13.46 -19.41 -13.73
C LYS A 16 13.26 -18.00 -14.30
N ASN A 17 12.02 -17.69 -14.72
CA ASN A 17 11.64 -16.40 -15.27
C ASN A 17 11.10 -15.42 -14.22
N LEU A 18 11.18 -15.74 -12.92
CA LEU A 18 10.75 -14.84 -11.85
C LEU A 18 11.48 -13.49 -11.97
N GLY A 19 10.72 -12.41 -12.20
CA GLY A 19 11.29 -11.07 -12.30
C GLY A 19 12.04 -10.76 -13.60
N VAL A 20 12.11 -11.69 -14.55
CA VAL A 20 12.85 -11.53 -15.82
C VAL A 20 11.96 -10.83 -16.84
N LEU A 21 12.32 -9.62 -17.26
CA LEU A 21 11.61 -8.91 -18.34
C LEU A 21 11.98 -9.51 -19.70
N ASN A 22 11.04 -9.48 -20.66
CA ASN A 22 11.27 -9.86 -22.05
C ASN A 22 11.89 -11.25 -22.25
N SER A 23 11.51 -12.23 -21.40
CA SER A 23 11.97 -13.60 -21.55
C SER A 23 11.47 -14.20 -22.87
N GLN A 24 12.30 -15.02 -23.52
CA GLN A 24 11.91 -15.76 -24.73
C GLN A 24 10.79 -16.77 -24.45
N ASP A 25 10.60 -17.16 -23.20
CA ASP A 25 9.55 -18.09 -22.79
C ASP A 25 8.17 -17.42 -22.70
N TYR A 26 8.08 -16.10 -22.92
CA TYR A 26 6.84 -15.34 -22.81
C TYR A 26 6.08 -15.35 -24.14
N VAL A 27 4.82 -15.76 -24.07
CA VAL A 27 3.91 -15.83 -25.22
C VAL A 27 2.68 -14.99 -24.92
N ALA A 28 2.34 -14.06 -25.82
CA ALA A 28 1.13 -13.27 -25.70
C ALA A 28 -0.11 -14.17 -25.83
N GLN A 29 -1.06 -14.04 -24.90
CA GLN A 29 -2.31 -14.78 -24.89
C GLN A 29 -3.46 -13.82 -24.52
N GLY A 30 -4.04 -13.20 -25.54
CA GLY A 30 -5.05 -12.15 -25.36
C GLY A 30 -4.48 -10.94 -24.63
N LYS A 31 -5.07 -10.57 -23.49
CA LYS A 31 -4.63 -9.45 -22.63
C LYS A 31 -3.53 -9.85 -21.62
N ASN A 32 -3.14 -11.12 -21.61
CA ASN A 32 -2.20 -11.68 -20.65
C ASN A 32 -0.96 -12.21 -21.39
N ILE A 33 0.08 -12.53 -20.61
CA ILE A 33 1.29 -13.20 -21.07
C ILE A 33 1.38 -14.55 -20.36
N LEU A 34 1.55 -15.62 -21.14
CA LEU A 34 1.85 -16.96 -20.66
C LEU A 34 3.36 -17.11 -20.49
N CYS A 35 3.79 -17.50 -19.29
CA CYS A 35 5.16 -17.97 -19.07
C CYS A 35 5.22 -19.48 -19.37
N ARG A 36 5.88 -19.88 -20.47
CA ARG A 36 5.98 -21.31 -20.86
C ARG A 36 6.69 -22.19 -19.84
N GLU A 37 7.54 -21.61 -19.01
CA GLU A 37 8.30 -22.35 -17.98
C GLU A 37 7.46 -22.84 -16.82
N CYS A 38 6.57 -22.00 -16.31
CA CYS A 38 5.73 -22.37 -15.18
C CYS A 38 4.26 -22.54 -15.54
N GLY A 39 3.90 -22.31 -16.81
CA GLY A 39 2.52 -22.37 -17.31
C GLY A 39 1.60 -21.26 -16.77
N TYR A 40 2.14 -20.27 -16.04
CA TYR A 40 1.33 -19.24 -15.38
C TYR A 40 1.03 -18.07 -16.32
N LEU A 41 -0.21 -17.61 -16.31
CA LEU A 41 -0.68 -16.41 -16.99
C LEU A 41 -0.58 -15.20 -16.06
N PHE A 42 0.13 -14.16 -16.50
CA PHE A 42 0.16 -12.87 -15.80
C PHE A 42 -0.36 -11.74 -16.69
N PRO A 43 -1.08 -10.76 -16.11
CA PRO A 43 -1.61 -9.65 -16.86
C PRO A 43 -0.52 -8.63 -17.18
N VAL A 44 -0.67 -7.95 -18.31
CA VAL A 44 0.15 -6.81 -18.70
C VAL A 44 -0.26 -5.58 -17.89
N ILE A 45 0.72 -4.90 -17.29
CA ILE A 45 0.54 -3.64 -16.55
C ILE A 45 1.25 -2.54 -17.35
N SER A 46 0.48 -1.58 -17.85
CA SER A 46 1.00 -0.49 -18.68
C SER A 46 2.11 0.26 -17.94
N GLU A 47 3.30 0.23 -18.55
CA GLU A 47 4.45 1.01 -18.12
C GLU A 47 4.10 2.49 -18.01
N GLN A 48 3.32 3.03 -18.96
CA GLN A 48 2.93 4.44 -18.95
C GLN A 48 2.07 4.78 -17.73
N SER A 49 0.94 4.09 -17.55
CA SER A 49 0.03 4.37 -16.43
C SER A 49 0.69 4.12 -15.07
N LEU A 50 1.51 3.07 -14.96
CA LEU A 50 2.29 2.79 -13.76
C LEU A 50 3.25 3.92 -13.42
N ASN A 51 4.04 4.37 -14.40
CA ASN A 51 5.03 5.43 -14.15
C ASN A 51 4.40 6.81 -13.95
N ILE A 52 3.26 7.12 -14.58
CA ILE A 52 2.50 8.35 -14.28
C ILE A 52 2.10 8.37 -12.81
N TYR A 53 1.42 7.31 -12.33
CA TYR A 53 0.99 7.23 -10.95
C TYR A 53 2.18 7.27 -9.98
N ARG A 54 3.24 6.51 -10.30
CA ARG A 54 4.48 6.46 -9.53
C ARG A 54 5.15 7.83 -9.40
N ASN A 55 5.18 8.62 -10.46
CA ASN A 55 5.75 9.98 -10.47
C ASN A 55 4.98 10.93 -9.53
N ILE A 56 3.65 10.84 -9.47
CA ILE A 56 2.81 11.64 -8.58
C ILE A 56 3.19 11.38 -7.12
N VAL A 57 3.29 10.10 -6.74
CA VAL A 57 3.67 9.72 -5.38
C VAL A 57 5.13 10.07 -5.09
N ASN A 58 6.05 9.90 -6.03
CA ASN A 58 7.45 10.32 -5.87
C ASN A 58 7.57 11.83 -5.62
N HIS A 59 6.70 12.62 -6.23
CA HIS A 59 6.67 14.05 -6.00
C HIS A 59 6.17 14.41 -4.59
N SER A 60 5.15 13.72 -4.06
CA SER A 60 4.68 13.98 -2.69
C SER A 60 5.74 13.62 -1.63
N TRP A 61 6.53 12.57 -1.89
CA TRP A 61 7.64 12.12 -1.04
C TRP A 61 9.00 12.76 -1.37
N ARG A 62 9.06 13.74 -2.29
CA ARG A 62 10.30 14.40 -2.69
C ARG A 62 11.07 14.94 -1.50
N GLY A 63 12.31 14.49 -1.34
CA GLY A 63 13.21 14.96 -0.26
C GLY A 63 12.90 14.39 1.13
N LEU A 64 11.87 13.54 1.26
CA LEU A 64 11.57 12.80 2.49
C LEU A 64 12.19 11.39 2.47
N ILE A 65 12.38 10.83 1.27
CA ILE A 65 13.05 9.55 1.05
C ILE A 65 14.26 9.75 0.14
N CYS A 66 15.25 8.86 0.25
CA CYS A 66 16.47 8.85 -0.56
C CYS A 66 16.23 8.31 -1.98
N GLN A 67 15.27 8.90 -2.70
CA GLN A 67 14.90 8.53 -4.07
C GLN A 67 14.66 9.78 -4.94
N CYS A 68 14.89 9.65 -6.25
CA CYS A 68 14.57 10.68 -7.23
C CYS A 68 13.05 10.92 -7.28
N SER A 69 12.62 12.18 -7.13
CA SER A 69 11.20 12.53 -7.16
C SER A 69 10.51 12.37 -8.51
N THR A 70 11.26 12.05 -9.56
CA THR A 70 10.71 11.73 -10.88
C THR A 70 10.70 10.21 -11.01
N CYS A 71 11.83 9.58 -11.35
CA CYS A 71 11.88 8.15 -11.67
C CYS A 71 12.09 7.20 -10.47
N GLY A 72 12.13 7.69 -9.22
CA GLY A 72 12.34 6.86 -8.02
C GLY A 72 13.72 6.20 -7.89
N GLY A 73 14.69 6.54 -8.75
CA GLY A 73 16.05 6.00 -8.67
C GLY A 73 16.80 6.42 -7.39
N THR A 74 17.68 5.56 -6.89
CA THR A 74 18.35 5.71 -5.58
C THR A 74 19.79 6.23 -5.65
N SER A 75 20.41 6.28 -6.85
CA SER A 75 21.80 6.73 -7.06
C SER A 75 21.93 8.26 -7.03
N LEU A 76 21.66 8.86 -5.86
CA LEU A 76 21.68 10.29 -5.62
C LEU A 76 23.08 10.79 -5.25
N LYS A 77 23.47 11.96 -5.76
CA LYS A 77 24.71 12.66 -5.41
C LYS A 77 24.40 13.94 -4.64
N LYS A 78 25.24 14.30 -3.67
CA LYS A 78 25.17 15.60 -2.98
C LYS A 78 25.48 16.73 -3.99
N TYR A 79 24.71 17.82 -3.96
CA TYR A 79 24.79 18.91 -4.94
C TYR A 79 24.66 20.29 -4.27
N GLY A 80 25.45 20.51 -3.20
CA GLY A 80 25.47 21.75 -2.44
C GLY A 80 24.25 21.96 -1.53
N TYR A 81 23.96 23.22 -1.21
CA TYR A 81 22.91 23.65 -0.28
C TYR A 81 21.98 24.68 -0.92
N SER A 82 20.74 24.77 -0.43
CA SER A 82 19.82 25.85 -0.76
C SER A 82 20.20 27.15 -0.04
N ALA A 83 19.60 28.28 -0.45
CA ALA A 83 19.75 29.55 0.25
C ALA A 83 19.30 29.48 1.73
N GLN A 84 18.46 28.51 2.08
CA GLN A 84 17.97 28.25 3.44
C GLN A 84 18.84 27.21 4.18
N GLY A 85 20.02 26.88 3.65
CA GLY A 85 20.95 25.92 4.25
C GLY A 85 20.52 24.46 4.18
N GLN A 86 19.45 24.12 3.44
CA GLN A 86 19.00 22.73 3.30
C GLN A 86 19.78 22.00 2.21
N ARG A 87 20.13 20.74 2.44
CA ARG A 87 20.95 19.96 1.51
C ARG A 87 20.22 19.72 0.19
N ARG A 88 20.95 19.88 -0.92
CA ARG A 88 20.45 19.61 -2.27
C ARG A 88 21.04 18.29 -2.78
N MET A 89 20.20 17.47 -3.38
CA MET A 89 20.55 16.20 -4.01
C MET A 89 20.33 16.30 -5.52
N TYR A 90 21.17 15.61 -6.28
CA TYR A 90 21.12 15.51 -7.74
C TYR A 90 21.00 14.06 -8.17
N TYR A 91 20.13 13.81 -9.15
CA TYR A 91 20.04 12.52 -9.82
C TYR A 91 20.42 12.65 -11.28
N HIS A 92 21.50 11.97 -11.67
CA HIS A 92 22.13 12.17 -12.97
C HIS A 92 21.27 11.68 -14.15
N HIS A 93 20.64 10.51 -14.05
CA HIS A 93 19.83 9.99 -15.17
C HIS A 93 18.60 10.85 -15.50
N CYS A 94 18.02 11.56 -14.52
CA CYS A 94 16.94 12.52 -14.80
C CYS A 94 17.42 13.96 -14.95
N SER A 95 18.70 14.23 -14.65
CA SER A 95 19.24 15.58 -14.54
C SER A 95 18.38 16.53 -13.69
N ARG A 96 17.89 16.02 -12.54
CA ARG A 96 17.04 16.78 -11.62
C ARG A 96 17.73 16.97 -10.27
N THR A 97 17.57 18.16 -9.71
CA THR A 97 17.94 18.47 -8.33
C THR A 97 16.71 18.63 -7.46
N PHE A 98 16.79 18.24 -6.19
CA PHE A 98 15.77 18.52 -5.20
C PHE A 98 16.40 18.74 -3.82
N ILE A 99 15.66 19.37 -2.93
CA ILE A 99 16.11 19.64 -1.55
C ILE A 99 15.67 18.47 -0.66
N THR A 100 16.58 17.92 0.13
CA THR A 100 16.23 17.02 1.23
C THR A 100 15.75 17.85 2.41
N LEU A 101 14.64 17.44 3.01
CA LEU A 101 14.20 18.08 4.24
C LEU A 101 15.15 17.63 5.35
N ASP A 102 15.85 18.58 5.96
CA ASP A 102 16.69 18.33 7.14
C ASP A 102 16.01 18.87 8.43
N HIS A 103 14.99 19.72 8.29
CA HIS A 103 14.12 20.20 9.36
C HIS A 103 12.76 20.62 8.78
N VAL A 104 11.71 20.57 9.60
CA VAL A 104 10.38 21.12 9.26
C VAL A 104 10.10 22.34 10.14
N ASN A 105 9.71 23.44 9.51
CA ASN A 105 9.19 24.60 10.24
C ASN A 105 7.70 24.38 10.50
N THR A 106 7.31 24.02 11.72
CA THR A 106 5.91 23.90 12.12
C THR A 106 5.35 25.28 12.46
N THR A 107 4.20 25.67 11.88
CA THR A 107 3.53 26.92 12.24
C THR A 107 2.49 26.70 13.34
N PRO A 108 2.20 27.69 14.19
CA PRO A 108 1.13 27.57 15.19
C PRO A 108 -0.21 27.16 14.59
N ARG A 109 -0.53 27.64 13.37
CA ARG A 109 -1.73 27.23 12.64
C ARG A 109 -1.75 25.73 12.32
N ARG A 110 -0.62 25.14 11.92
CA ARG A 110 -0.52 23.69 11.65
C ARG A 110 -0.62 22.86 12.91
N THR A 111 -0.03 23.32 14.02
CA THR A 111 -0.18 22.68 15.33
C THR A 111 -1.65 22.65 15.75
N HIS A 112 -2.37 23.77 15.62
CA HIS A 112 -3.80 23.81 15.92
C HIS A 112 -4.62 22.93 14.97
N LEU A 113 -4.30 22.90 13.67
CA LEU A 113 -4.97 21.99 12.73
C LEU A 113 -4.81 20.52 13.14
N ALA A 114 -3.59 20.10 13.50
CA ALA A 114 -3.33 18.74 13.97
C ALA A 114 -4.14 18.41 15.23
N LEU A 115 -4.16 19.32 16.22
CA LEU A 115 -4.92 19.16 17.46
C LEU A 115 -6.44 19.06 17.20
N MET A 116 -6.98 19.90 16.31
CA MET A 116 -8.39 19.86 15.96
C MET A 116 -8.78 18.56 15.25
N ILE A 117 -7.90 18.00 14.42
CA ILE A 117 -8.11 16.69 13.80
C ILE A 117 -8.09 15.60 14.87
N GLU A 118 -7.09 15.60 15.76
CA GLU A 118 -6.96 14.67 16.90
C GLU A 118 -8.21 14.69 17.80
N GLN A 119 -8.76 15.87 18.07
CA GLN A 119 -9.95 16.05 18.90
C GLN A 119 -11.28 15.76 18.19
N GLY A 120 -11.29 15.47 16.89
CA GLY A 120 -12.53 15.20 16.17
C GLY A 120 -13.35 16.43 15.79
N ALA A 121 -12.74 17.61 15.67
CA ALA A 121 -13.45 18.84 15.32
C ALA A 121 -14.19 18.76 13.98
N SER A 122 -15.26 19.54 13.81
CA SER A 122 -15.96 19.60 12.53
C SER A 122 -15.15 20.38 11.48
N LEU A 123 -15.37 20.10 10.19
CA LEU A 123 -14.78 20.89 9.10
C LEU A 123 -15.17 22.38 9.17
N ALA A 124 -16.38 22.68 9.66
CA ALA A 124 -16.86 24.04 9.82
C ALA A 124 -16.06 24.79 10.90
N ASP A 125 -15.82 24.13 12.05
CA ASP A 125 -15.05 24.70 13.15
C ASP A 125 -13.59 24.91 12.76
N ILE A 126 -12.97 23.94 12.08
CA ILE A 126 -11.60 24.07 11.56
C ILE A 126 -11.48 25.29 10.66
N ARG A 127 -12.41 25.45 9.70
CA ARG A 127 -12.39 26.56 8.76
C ARG A 127 -12.62 27.91 9.45
N LYS A 128 -13.53 27.96 10.41
CA LYS A 128 -13.85 29.16 11.18
C LYS A 128 -12.68 29.58 12.08
N LEU A 129 -12.17 28.67 12.90
CA LEU A 129 -11.12 28.95 13.89
C LEU A 129 -9.76 29.24 13.24
N LEU A 130 -9.42 28.54 12.15
CA LEU A 130 -8.15 28.75 11.45
C LEU A 130 -8.24 29.80 10.32
N LEU A 131 -9.41 30.40 10.11
CA LEU A 131 -9.69 31.38 9.05
C LEU A 131 -9.33 30.84 7.65
N LEU A 132 -9.80 29.62 7.34
CA LEU A 132 -9.49 28.90 6.10
C LEU A 132 -10.72 28.76 5.20
N ASN A 133 -10.57 29.13 3.93
CA ASN A 133 -11.48 28.66 2.88
C ASN A 133 -11.11 27.21 2.46
N SER A 134 -11.89 26.60 1.58
CA SER A 134 -11.67 25.20 1.14
C SER A 134 -10.28 24.98 0.54
N THR A 135 -9.79 25.92 -0.27
CA THR A 135 -8.45 25.87 -0.88
C THR A 135 -7.34 26.03 0.16
N GLY A 136 -7.53 26.93 1.13
CA GLY A 136 -6.62 27.14 2.24
C GLY A 136 -6.49 25.91 3.12
N LEU A 137 -7.63 25.27 3.43
CA LEU A 137 -7.64 24.01 4.18
C LEU A 137 -6.89 22.90 3.44
N ASN A 138 -7.13 22.72 2.14
CA ASN A 138 -6.41 21.75 1.33
C ASN A 138 -4.89 21.98 1.37
N ARG A 139 -4.43 23.24 1.23
CA ARG A 139 -3.01 23.58 1.30
C ARG A 139 -2.40 23.28 2.66
N GLU A 140 -3.08 23.60 3.76
CA GLU A 140 -2.56 23.31 5.10
C GLU A 140 -2.58 21.81 5.43
N LEU A 141 -3.58 21.05 4.97
CA LEU A 141 -3.59 19.59 5.07
C LEU A 141 -2.41 18.96 4.33
N MET A 142 -2.12 19.37 3.09
CA MET A 142 -0.98 18.86 2.33
C MET A 142 0.36 19.19 3.00
N LYS A 143 0.51 20.39 3.57
CA LYS A 143 1.72 20.77 4.32
C LYS A 143 1.87 19.97 5.61
N LEU A 144 0.78 19.77 6.35
CA LEU A 144 0.77 18.98 7.57
C LEU A 144 1.07 17.51 7.28
N ALA A 145 0.46 16.92 6.24
CA ALA A 145 0.77 15.57 5.76
C ALA A 145 2.26 15.40 5.43
N ARG A 146 2.86 16.38 4.74
CA ARG A 146 4.30 16.39 4.45
C ARG A 146 5.15 16.47 5.71
N GLU A 147 4.77 17.31 6.67
CA GLU A 147 5.46 17.45 7.96
C GLU A 147 5.44 16.16 8.76
N VAL A 148 4.28 15.51 8.86
CA VAL A 148 4.19 14.25 9.60
C VAL A 148 4.92 13.12 8.89
N ASN A 149 4.86 13.05 7.55
CA ASN A 149 5.63 12.06 6.79
C ASN A 149 7.14 12.22 6.97
N TYR A 150 7.64 13.45 7.10
CA TYR A 150 9.03 13.70 7.48
C TYR A 150 9.35 13.10 8.86
N LYS A 151 8.53 13.42 9.87
CA LYS A 151 8.72 12.90 11.24
C LYS A 151 8.72 11.37 11.25
N GLU A 152 7.76 10.75 10.57
CA GLU A 152 7.65 9.29 10.49
C GLU A 152 8.82 8.63 9.75
N SER A 153 9.36 9.26 8.69
CA SER A 153 10.49 8.71 7.93
C SER A 153 11.79 8.57 8.74
N CYS A 154 11.90 9.27 9.86
CA CYS A 154 13.09 9.31 10.72
C CYS A 154 12.97 8.47 12.00
N GLN A 155 11.86 7.76 12.23
CA GLN A 155 11.56 7.13 13.52
C GLN A 155 11.77 5.61 13.58
N TYR A 156 12.46 5.02 12.61
CA TYR A 156 12.77 3.58 12.63
C TYR A 156 14.12 3.30 13.30
N SER A 157 14.09 2.39 14.26
CA SER A 157 15.29 1.80 14.87
C SER A 157 15.72 0.56 14.07
N SER A 158 17.02 0.33 13.94
CA SER A 158 17.55 -0.87 13.29
C SER A 158 17.07 -2.14 13.99
N ALA A 159 16.47 -3.05 13.24
CA ALA A 159 16.04 -4.37 13.67
C ALA A 159 16.59 -5.44 12.72
N SER A 160 16.93 -6.62 13.24
CA SER A 160 17.42 -7.71 12.38
C SER A 160 16.30 -8.29 11.52
N ASP A 161 15.17 -8.61 12.15
CA ASP A 161 14.00 -9.20 11.50
C ASP A 161 12.77 -8.34 11.78
N ILE A 162 12.05 -7.94 10.74
CA ILE A 162 10.76 -7.24 10.87
C ILE A 162 9.63 -8.03 10.22
N SER A 163 8.43 -7.89 10.75
CA SER A 163 7.21 -8.43 10.16
C SER A 163 6.26 -7.29 9.80
N LEU A 164 5.74 -7.28 8.58
CA LEU A 164 4.90 -6.24 8.02
C LEU A 164 3.55 -6.83 7.63
N ALA A 165 2.47 -6.29 8.14
CA ALA A 165 1.12 -6.62 7.71
C ALA A 165 0.57 -5.56 6.76
N THR A 166 0.09 -5.99 5.60
CA THR A 166 -0.57 -5.11 4.62
C THR A 166 -2.02 -5.49 4.47
N ARG A 167 -2.92 -4.52 4.69
CA ARG A 167 -4.36 -4.69 4.49
C ARG A 167 -4.94 -3.66 3.54
N ALA A 168 -5.97 -4.10 2.82
CA ALA A 168 -6.83 -3.22 2.05
C ALA A 168 -8.02 -2.75 2.89
N PHE A 169 -8.39 -1.49 2.72
CA PHE A 169 -9.58 -0.90 3.33
C PHE A 169 -10.16 0.19 2.44
N ARG A 170 -11.32 0.71 2.82
CA ARG A 170 -12.05 1.71 2.02
C ARG A 170 -12.40 2.91 2.88
N VAL A 171 -12.28 4.09 2.29
CA VAL A 171 -12.59 5.36 2.97
C VAL A 171 -13.59 6.13 2.14
N LYS A 172 -14.67 6.63 2.76
CA LYS A 172 -15.67 7.44 2.05
C LYS A 172 -15.12 8.83 1.75
N PHE A 173 -15.68 9.48 0.75
CA PHE A 173 -15.35 10.86 0.42
C PHE A 173 -16.59 11.62 -0.07
N ASN A 174 -16.48 12.95 -0.08
CA ASN A 174 -17.53 13.88 -0.53
C ASN A 174 -18.91 13.71 0.13
N GLY A 175 -18.98 13.09 1.31
CA GLY A 175 -20.24 12.82 2.02
C GLY A 175 -21.15 11.84 1.29
N SER A 176 -20.57 11.02 0.42
CA SER A 176 -21.30 10.11 -0.48
C SER A 176 -21.04 8.64 -0.14
N ASN A 177 -21.74 7.73 -0.82
CA ASN A 177 -21.43 6.30 -0.78
C ASN A 177 -20.36 5.90 -1.81
N ASN A 178 -19.46 6.83 -2.14
CA ASN A 178 -18.28 6.57 -2.95
C ASN A 178 -17.07 6.29 -2.06
N TYR A 179 -16.18 5.40 -2.50
CA TYR A 179 -15.03 4.97 -1.72
C TYR A 179 -13.71 5.17 -2.45
N LEU A 180 -12.67 5.53 -1.69
CA LEU A 180 -11.28 5.32 -2.07
C LEU A 180 -10.86 3.92 -1.67
N TYR A 181 -10.20 3.20 -2.57
CA TYR A 181 -9.48 1.99 -2.21
C TYR A 181 -8.14 2.39 -1.61
N SER A 182 -7.83 1.88 -0.42
CA SER A 182 -6.65 2.23 0.33
C SER A 182 -5.89 0.99 0.79
N LEU A 183 -4.56 1.09 0.83
CA LEU A 183 -3.66 0.10 1.40
C LEU A 183 -2.96 0.71 2.60
N VAL A 184 -2.87 -0.06 3.68
CA VAL A 184 -2.05 0.27 4.84
C VAL A 184 -1.07 -0.86 5.09
N THR A 185 0.19 -0.51 5.34
CA THR A 185 1.20 -1.46 5.85
C THR A 185 1.63 -1.02 7.24
N ALA A 186 1.59 -1.93 8.21
CA ALA A 186 2.05 -1.73 9.57
C ALA A 186 3.08 -2.79 9.98
N GLU A 187 4.03 -2.41 10.83
CA GLU A 187 4.99 -3.33 11.43
C GLU A 187 4.36 -4.03 12.64
N GLU A 188 4.49 -5.35 12.71
CA GLU A 188 3.70 -6.20 13.62
C GLU A 188 4.17 -6.17 15.07
N GLN A 189 5.45 -5.93 15.34
CA GLN A 189 6.00 -5.89 16.69
C GLN A 189 5.64 -4.58 17.41
N SER A 190 5.91 -3.45 16.76
CA SER A 190 5.64 -2.11 17.28
C SER A 190 4.20 -1.66 17.06
N GLY A 191 3.50 -2.23 16.07
CA GLY A 191 2.19 -1.76 15.64
C GLY A 191 2.22 -0.49 14.81
N ARG A 192 3.41 0.08 14.54
CA ARG A 192 3.55 1.35 13.81
C ARG A 192 3.15 1.18 12.36
N VAL A 193 2.36 2.11 11.86
CA VAL A 193 1.98 2.18 10.46
C VAL A 193 3.13 2.79 9.65
N VAL A 194 3.60 2.05 8.65
CA VAL A 194 4.70 2.42 7.76
C VAL A 194 4.24 3.31 6.63
N ALA A 195 3.23 2.86 5.90
CA ALA A 195 2.74 3.57 4.72
C ALA A 195 1.24 3.40 4.57
N ILE A 196 0.61 4.45 4.02
CA ILE A 196 -0.77 4.42 3.52
C ILE A 196 -0.74 4.91 2.07
N SER A 197 -1.53 4.28 1.21
CA SER A 197 -1.68 4.70 -0.18
C SER A 197 -3.12 4.53 -0.63
N THR A 198 -3.60 5.43 -1.48
CA THR A 198 -4.97 5.38 -2.01
C THR A 198 -4.94 5.32 -3.53
N ASN A 199 -6.03 4.90 -4.14
CA ASN A 199 -6.15 4.89 -5.61
C ASN A 199 -6.57 6.23 -6.23
N TYR A 200 -6.45 7.35 -5.49
CA TYR A 200 -6.64 8.68 -6.07
C TYR A 200 -5.38 9.12 -6.83
N SER A 201 -5.57 9.63 -8.04
CA SER A 201 -4.52 10.20 -8.89
C SER A 201 -4.86 11.64 -9.25
N SER A 202 -3.92 12.55 -9.07
CA SER A 202 -4.05 13.95 -9.51
C SER A 202 -3.64 14.16 -10.97
N SER A 203 -3.37 13.08 -11.72
CA SER A 203 -3.04 13.17 -13.14
C SER A 203 -3.69 12.04 -13.92
N ALA A 204 -3.93 12.30 -15.20
CA ALA A 204 -4.59 11.36 -16.06
C ALA A 204 -3.73 10.12 -16.36
N VAL A 205 -4.34 8.95 -16.24
CA VAL A 205 -3.81 7.67 -16.73
C VAL A 205 -4.65 7.19 -17.92
N GLU A 206 -4.17 6.17 -18.61
CA GLU A 206 -4.91 5.57 -19.73
C GLU A 206 -6.29 5.09 -19.27
N SER A 207 -7.29 5.19 -20.15
CA SER A 207 -8.69 4.88 -19.84
C SER A 207 -8.89 3.50 -19.24
N HIS A 208 -8.14 2.49 -19.71
CA HIS A 208 -8.20 1.13 -19.18
C HIS A 208 -7.73 1.00 -17.72
N TYR A 209 -6.97 1.97 -17.20
CA TYR A 209 -6.51 2.03 -15.81
C TYR A 209 -7.34 2.95 -14.92
N GLN A 210 -8.40 3.55 -15.45
CA GLN A 210 -9.36 4.30 -14.66
C GLN A 210 -10.36 3.33 -14.03
N TYR A 211 -10.72 3.57 -12.77
CA TYR A 211 -11.70 2.76 -12.06
C TYR A 211 -13.11 3.32 -12.31
N ALA A 212 -14.02 2.47 -12.79
CA ALA A 212 -15.38 2.86 -13.16
C ALA A 212 -16.49 2.00 -12.56
N SER A 213 -16.15 0.95 -11.80
CA SER A 213 -17.15 0.00 -11.31
C SER A 213 -18.01 0.58 -10.19
N SER A 214 -19.29 0.20 -10.21
CA SER A 214 -20.25 0.44 -9.12
C SER A 214 -20.54 -0.83 -8.32
N TYR A 215 -20.12 -1.98 -8.82
CA TYR A 215 -20.27 -3.27 -8.16
C TYR A 215 -19.25 -3.43 -7.03
N GLU A 216 -19.60 -4.22 -6.02
CA GLU A 216 -18.74 -4.57 -4.91
C GLU A 216 -18.66 -6.10 -4.81
N GLU A 217 -17.45 -6.65 -4.94
CA GLU A 217 -17.18 -8.05 -4.65
C GLU A 217 -17.47 -8.34 -3.17
N ARG A 218 -18.51 -9.15 -2.91
CA ARG A 218 -18.85 -9.58 -1.55
C ARG A 218 -18.49 -11.03 -1.34
N LEU A 219 -17.80 -11.30 -0.23
CA LEU A 219 -17.58 -12.65 0.26
C LEU A 219 -18.77 -13.01 1.16
N SER A 220 -19.48 -14.09 0.81
CA SER A 220 -20.54 -14.63 1.65
C SER A 220 -19.94 -15.17 2.96
N PRO A 221 -20.71 -15.20 4.06
CA PRO A 221 -20.27 -15.83 5.30
C PRO A 221 -19.82 -17.28 5.09
N GLY A 222 -18.82 -17.71 5.85
CA GLY A 222 -18.32 -19.07 5.79
C GLY A 222 -17.07 -19.28 6.63
N THR A 223 -16.48 -20.46 6.49
CA THR A 223 -15.16 -20.77 7.06
C THR A 223 -14.07 -19.97 6.34
N LEU A 224 -12.89 -19.83 6.96
CA LEU A 224 -11.76 -19.17 6.29
C LEU A 224 -11.33 -19.88 5.01
N ALA A 225 -11.40 -21.22 4.99
CA ALA A 225 -11.14 -22.00 3.78
C ALA A 225 -12.14 -21.66 2.65
N HIS A 226 -13.42 -21.56 2.98
CA HIS A 226 -14.45 -21.14 2.03
C HIS A 226 -14.18 -19.72 1.51
N HIS A 227 -13.80 -18.77 2.37
CA HIS A 227 -13.45 -17.41 1.94
C HIS A 227 -12.27 -17.39 0.97
N VAL A 228 -11.20 -18.16 1.25
CA VAL A 228 -10.01 -18.26 0.38
C VAL A 228 -10.39 -18.83 -1.00
N GLN A 229 -11.11 -19.96 -1.02
CA GLN A 229 -11.52 -20.61 -2.27
C GLN A 229 -12.47 -19.73 -3.10
N ARG A 230 -13.43 -19.07 -2.44
CA ARG A 230 -14.33 -18.10 -3.07
C ARG A 230 -13.56 -16.93 -3.67
N LYS A 231 -12.54 -16.43 -2.98
CA LYS A 231 -11.72 -15.31 -3.45
C LYS A 231 -10.90 -15.68 -4.69
N GLU A 232 -10.34 -16.88 -4.73
CA GLU A 232 -9.67 -17.41 -5.94
C GLU A 232 -10.64 -17.51 -7.12
N LEU A 233 -11.85 -18.05 -6.91
CA LEU A 233 -12.88 -18.14 -7.94
C LEU A 233 -13.33 -16.77 -8.46
N LEU A 234 -13.46 -15.77 -7.58
CA LEU A 234 -13.76 -14.40 -7.98
C LEU A 234 -12.63 -13.82 -8.84
N THR A 235 -11.37 -14.03 -8.42
CA THR A 235 -10.19 -13.53 -9.14
C THR A 235 -10.09 -14.13 -10.55
N MET A 236 -10.42 -15.42 -10.72
CA MET A 236 -10.46 -16.08 -12.03
C MET A 236 -11.54 -15.54 -12.97
N ARG A 237 -12.64 -15.00 -12.44
CA ARG A 237 -13.77 -14.51 -13.22
C ARG A 237 -13.59 -13.08 -13.72
N ARG A 238 -12.59 -12.36 -13.20
CA ARG A 238 -12.27 -10.99 -13.65
C ARG A 238 -11.70 -11.05 -15.07
N ASP A 239 -12.00 -10.02 -15.87
CA ASP A 239 -11.42 -9.85 -17.22
C ASP A 239 -9.89 -9.76 -17.15
N THR A 240 -9.38 -9.00 -16.17
CA THR A 240 -7.96 -8.97 -15.81
C THR A 240 -7.81 -9.30 -14.33
N LEU A 241 -6.81 -10.10 -13.95
CA LEU A 241 -6.69 -10.62 -12.57
C LEU A 241 -6.74 -9.52 -11.49
N PHE A 242 -6.24 -8.32 -11.81
CA PHE A 242 -6.18 -7.18 -10.91
C PHE A 242 -7.41 -6.25 -10.93
N ASP A 243 -8.42 -6.52 -11.76
CA ASP A 243 -9.64 -5.73 -11.89
C ASP A 243 -10.61 -6.06 -10.75
N ILE A 244 -10.26 -5.59 -9.55
CA ILE A 244 -11.10 -5.72 -8.37
C ILE A 244 -12.25 -4.70 -8.40
N ASP A 245 -13.46 -5.18 -8.12
CA ASP A 245 -14.63 -4.33 -7.88
C ASP A 245 -14.80 -4.09 -6.38
N TYR A 246 -14.47 -2.89 -5.90
CA TYR A 246 -14.51 -2.54 -4.47
C TYR A 246 -15.72 -1.67 -4.09
N GLY A 247 -16.65 -1.44 -5.01
CA GLY A 247 -17.82 -0.59 -4.85
C GLY A 247 -17.71 0.73 -5.60
N ARG A 248 -18.76 1.54 -5.50
CA ARG A 248 -18.90 2.81 -6.21
C ARG A 248 -17.78 3.79 -5.87
N ALA A 249 -17.24 4.46 -6.88
CA ALA A 249 -16.16 5.43 -6.70
C ALA A 249 -16.24 6.55 -7.76
N ILE A 250 -17.27 7.40 -7.66
CA ILE A 250 -17.52 8.49 -8.61
C ILE A 250 -17.05 9.82 -8.00
N LEU A 251 -16.22 10.55 -8.73
CA LEU A 251 -15.76 11.89 -8.37
C LEU A 251 -16.81 12.96 -8.70
N HIS A 252 -16.72 14.11 -8.05
CA HIS A 252 -17.48 15.29 -8.46
C HIS A 252 -16.99 15.77 -9.83
N GLN A 253 -17.89 16.37 -10.62
CA GLN A 253 -17.60 16.83 -11.98
C GLN A 253 -16.39 17.79 -12.07
N ASN A 254 -16.13 18.55 -11.02
CA ASN A 254 -15.05 19.53 -10.95
C ASN A 254 -13.80 19.03 -10.20
N ASP A 255 -13.73 17.74 -9.82
CA ASP A 255 -12.51 17.18 -9.24
C ASP A 255 -11.44 17.06 -10.35
N PRO A 256 -10.25 17.66 -10.19
CA PRO A 256 -9.21 17.62 -11.21
C PRO A 256 -8.48 16.26 -11.29
N GLY A 257 -8.75 15.35 -10.35
CA GLY A 257 -8.14 14.03 -10.30
C GLY A 257 -9.01 12.94 -10.93
N MET A 258 -8.58 11.70 -10.73
CA MET A 258 -9.32 10.50 -11.12
C MET A 258 -9.04 9.37 -10.15
N LEU A 259 -9.92 8.36 -10.15
CA LEU A 259 -9.68 7.12 -9.43
C LEU A 259 -9.12 6.10 -10.40
N VAL A 260 -7.98 5.52 -10.02
CA VAL A 260 -7.28 4.53 -10.84
C VAL A 260 -7.53 3.12 -10.30
N LYS A 261 -7.31 2.11 -11.13
CA LYS A 261 -7.39 0.72 -10.70
C LYS A 261 -6.37 0.45 -9.58
N PRO A 262 -6.72 -0.30 -8.51
CA PRO A 262 -5.84 -0.53 -7.35
C PRO A 262 -4.48 -1.18 -7.62
N VAL A 263 -4.27 -1.76 -8.81
CA VAL A 263 -2.96 -2.28 -9.23
C VAL A 263 -1.87 -1.21 -9.22
N LEU A 264 -2.15 0.00 -9.71
CA LEU A 264 -1.14 1.08 -9.77
C LEU A 264 -0.66 1.52 -8.37
N PRO A 265 -1.56 1.86 -7.42
CA PRO A 265 -1.14 2.20 -6.06
C PRO A 265 -0.48 1.02 -5.36
N ALA A 266 -0.87 -0.24 -5.59
CA ALA A 266 -0.24 -1.38 -4.93
C ALA A 266 1.26 -1.50 -5.25
N TYR A 267 1.65 -1.37 -6.51
CA TYR A 267 3.07 -1.44 -6.89
C TYR A 267 3.88 -0.31 -6.27
N ARG A 268 3.37 0.93 -6.37
CA ARG A 268 4.05 2.06 -5.73
C ARG A 268 4.08 1.95 -4.21
N HIS A 269 3.02 1.44 -3.59
CA HIS A 269 2.92 1.28 -2.13
C HIS A 269 4.07 0.44 -1.59
N PHE A 270 4.34 -0.73 -2.20
CA PHE A 270 5.42 -1.59 -1.75
C PHE A 270 6.81 -1.04 -2.07
N GLU A 271 6.99 -0.32 -3.17
CA GLU A 271 8.22 0.45 -3.40
C GLU A 271 8.46 1.48 -2.27
N LEU A 272 7.39 2.10 -1.76
CA LEU A 272 7.47 3.09 -0.68
C LEU A 272 7.75 2.42 0.66
N VAL A 273 7.06 1.32 0.96
CA VAL A 273 7.33 0.51 2.16
C VAL A 273 8.79 0.08 2.18
N ARG A 274 9.31 -0.49 1.08
CA ARG A 274 10.73 -0.85 0.98
C ARG A 274 11.63 0.36 1.22
N ALA A 275 11.36 1.49 0.56
CA ALA A 275 12.17 2.69 0.73
C ALA A 275 12.24 3.19 2.19
N LEU A 276 11.18 2.97 2.97
CA LEU A 276 11.08 3.37 4.37
C LEU A 276 11.67 2.34 5.34
N THR A 277 11.79 1.07 4.96
CA THR A 277 12.22 -0.01 5.87
C THR A 277 13.57 -0.64 5.52
N GLU A 278 14.06 -0.53 4.29
CA GLU A 278 15.26 -1.24 3.78
C GLU A 278 16.53 -0.87 4.56
N ALA A 279 16.67 0.39 4.99
CA ALA A 279 17.84 0.82 5.76
C ALA A 279 17.89 0.25 7.19
N TYR A 280 16.76 -0.26 7.70
CA TYR A 280 16.60 -0.63 9.10
C TYR A 280 16.31 -2.11 9.31
N SER A 281 16.26 -2.92 8.26
CA SER A 281 15.93 -4.34 8.33
C SER A 281 16.88 -5.21 7.52
N ILE A 282 17.24 -6.37 8.06
CA ILE A 282 18.04 -7.37 7.35
C ILE A 282 17.11 -8.35 6.65
N ASN A 283 16.17 -8.94 7.42
CA ASN A 283 15.13 -9.81 6.90
C ASN A 283 13.73 -9.23 7.14
N ILE A 284 12.84 -9.48 6.17
CA ILE A 284 11.49 -8.94 6.16
C ILE A 284 10.49 -10.06 5.89
N GLN A 285 9.48 -10.18 6.74
CA GLN A 285 8.31 -10.99 6.48
C GLN A 285 7.12 -10.10 6.15
N HIS A 286 6.50 -10.28 4.98
CA HIS A 286 5.25 -9.66 4.61
C HIS A 286 4.07 -10.62 4.84
N TYR A 287 3.07 -10.17 5.59
CA TYR A 287 1.75 -10.78 5.69
C TYR A 287 0.76 -9.91 4.91
N LEU A 288 0.11 -10.49 3.91
CA LEU A 288 -0.71 -9.75 2.96
C LEU A 288 -2.17 -10.20 3.03
N ASP A 289 -3.08 -9.25 2.89
CA ASP A 289 -4.44 -9.54 2.43
C ASP A 289 -4.42 -10.32 1.10
N HIS A 290 -5.39 -11.21 0.94
CA HIS A 290 -5.46 -12.16 -0.19
C HIS A 290 -5.95 -11.51 -1.49
N GLU A 291 -5.05 -10.75 -2.14
CA GLU A 291 -5.24 -10.18 -3.48
C GLU A 291 -4.01 -10.38 -4.37
N CYS A 292 -4.26 -10.69 -5.65
CA CYS A 292 -3.20 -11.05 -6.59
C CYS A 292 -2.24 -9.89 -6.91
N PHE A 293 -2.76 -8.66 -7.01
CA PHE A 293 -1.99 -7.46 -7.33
C PHE A 293 -1.24 -6.89 -6.12
N ILE A 294 -1.76 -7.10 -4.90
CA ILE A 294 -1.02 -6.81 -3.66
C ILE A 294 0.23 -7.69 -3.60
N LEU A 295 0.09 -9.00 -3.86
CA LEU A 295 1.25 -9.88 -4.00
C LEU A 295 2.20 -9.40 -5.09
N GLY A 296 1.68 -9.07 -6.28
CA GLY A 296 2.49 -8.63 -7.41
C GLY A 296 3.35 -7.40 -7.07
N GLY A 297 2.74 -6.38 -6.46
CA GLY A 297 3.46 -5.19 -6.02
C GLY A 297 4.50 -5.49 -4.94
N CYS A 298 4.15 -6.30 -3.94
CA CYS A 298 5.06 -6.68 -2.85
C CYS A 298 6.27 -7.47 -3.35
N LEU A 299 6.02 -8.45 -4.23
CA LEU A 299 7.05 -9.29 -4.83
C LEU A 299 8.00 -8.47 -5.70
N MET A 300 7.47 -7.60 -6.56
CA MET A 300 8.32 -6.79 -7.46
C MET A 300 9.14 -5.76 -6.70
N ALA A 301 8.58 -5.12 -5.67
CA ALA A 301 9.34 -4.21 -4.83
C ALA A 301 10.49 -4.91 -4.09
N ASN A 302 10.34 -6.19 -3.72
CA ASN A 302 11.30 -6.93 -2.91
C ASN A 302 12.07 -8.03 -3.67
N LEU A 303 12.02 -8.03 -5.01
CA LEU A 303 12.53 -9.13 -5.85
C LEU A 303 13.97 -9.55 -5.49
N GLN A 304 14.86 -8.58 -5.32
CA GLN A 304 16.25 -8.85 -4.92
C GLN A 304 16.37 -9.54 -3.55
N HIS A 305 15.59 -9.09 -2.56
CA HIS A 305 15.60 -9.69 -1.23
C HIS A 305 14.98 -11.10 -1.24
N ILE A 306 13.99 -11.36 -2.10
CA ILE A 306 13.42 -12.69 -2.29
C ILE A 306 14.47 -13.64 -2.85
N HIS A 307 15.21 -13.23 -3.89
CA HIS A 307 16.30 -14.04 -4.44
C HIS A 307 17.42 -14.31 -3.42
N GLN A 308 17.68 -13.36 -2.52
CA GLN A 308 18.67 -13.49 -1.44
C GLN A 308 18.14 -14.27 -0.23
N GLY A 309 16.87 -14.70 -0.22
CA GLY A 309 16.25 -15.37 0.92
C GLY A 309 16.01 -14.48 2.15
N ARG A 310 16.07 -13.15 1.98
CA ARG A 310 15.87 -12.15 3.05
C ARG A 310 14.46 -11.60 3.11
N CYS A 311 13.64 -11.85 2.10
CA CYS A 311 12.23 -11.44 2.09
C CYS A 311 11.32 -12.65 1.91
N HIS A 312 10.33 -12.75 2.79
CA HIS A 312 9.33 -13.80 2.77
C HIS A 312 7.93 -13.18 2.70
N ILE A 313 7.04 -13.76 1.91
CA ILE A 313 5.70 -13.25 1.66
C ILE A 313 4.70 -14.37 1.91
N SER A 314 3.66 -14.05 2.68
CA SER A 314 2.55 -14.95 2.96
C SER A 314 1.22 -14.24 2.78
N PHE A 315 0.22 -14.92 2.25
CA PHE A 315 -1.16 -14.49 2.44
C PHE A 315 -1.66 -14.91 3.80
N VAL A 316 -2.45 -14.04 4.42
CA VAL A 316 -3.10 -14.31 5.70
C VAL A 316 -4.58 -13.96 5.58
N LYS A 317 -5.43 -14.82 6.13
CA LYS A 317 -6.83 -14.53 6.41
C LYS A 317 -7.06 -14.84 7.87
N GLU A 318 -7.59 -13.91 8.63
CA GLU A 318 -7.83 -14.11 10.06
C GLU A 318 -9.17 -13.51 10.49
N ARG A 319 -9.72 -14.02 11.59
CA ARG A 319 -10.96 -13.54 12.22
C ARG A 319 -10.90 -13.79 13.72
N GLY A 320 -11.38 -12.84 14.49
CA GLY A 320 -11.46 -12.92 15.95
C GLY A 320 -10.28 -12.27 16.64
N GLU A 321 -10.17 -12.47 17.94
CA GLU A 321 -9.10 -11.89 18.76
C GLU A 321 -7.85 -12.76 18.68
N LYS A 322 -6.70 -12.14 18.40
CA LYS A 322 -5.46 -12.88 18.14
C LYS A 322 -5.06 -13.73 19.35
N THR A 323 -4.80 -15.01 19.10
CA THR A 323 -4.13 -15.93 20.03
C THR A 323 -3.00 -16.66 19.32
N THR A 324 -1.98 -17.06 20.08
CA THR A 324 -0.90 -17.93 19.61
C THR A 324 -1.04 -19.37 20.09
N HIS A 325 -2.03 -19.62 20.95
CA HIS A 325 -2.36 -20.95 21.47
C HIS A 325 -3.42 -21.58 20.59
N TYR A 326 -3.03 -22.67 19.92
CA TYR A 326 -3.91 -23.50 19.13
C TYR A 326 -3.87 -24.91 19.68
N ASP A 327 -5.04 -25.43 20.02
CA ASP A 327 -5.15 -26.76 20.65
C ASP A 327 -4.98 -27.90 19.62
N THR A 328 -5.02 -27.58 18.33
CA THR A 328 -4.99 -28.56 17.24
C THR A 328 -3.97 -28.22 16.16
N PRO A 329 -3.38 -29.24 15.49
CA PRO A 329 -2.49 -29.03 14.36
C PRO A 329 -3.23 -28.37 13.18
N PRO A 330 -2.53 -27.62 12.33
CA PRO A 330 -3.16 -26.93 11.21
C PRO A 330 -3.76 -27.91 10.19
N ARG A 331 -4.97 -27.61 9.72
CA ARG A 331 -5.60 -28.33 8.61
C ARG A 331 -5.08 -27.78 7.28
N LEU A 332 -4.65 -28.66 6.39
CA LEU A 332 -4.20 -28.31 5.05
C LEU A 332 -5.39 -28.29 4.08
N PHE A 333 -5.43 -27.30 3.20
CA PHE A 333 -6.37 -27.26 2.08
C PHE A 333 -5.77 -26.53 0.88
N LEU A 334 -6.28 -26.83 -0.31
CA LEU A 334 -5.94 -26.13 -1.54
C LEU A 334 -6.90 -24.97 -1.76
N SER A 335 -6.36 -23.83 -2.20
CA SER A 335 -7.17 -22.65 -2.52
C SER A 335 -8.02 -22.85 -3.78
N GLY A 336 -7.62 -23.76 -4.66
CA GLY A 336 -8.12 -23.77 -6.02
C GLY A 336 -7.69 -22.53 -6.80
N GLY A 337 -8.23 -22.41 -8.00
CA GLY A 337 -8.10 -21.25 -8.88
C GLY A 337 -6.72 -21.02 -9.48
N VAL A 338 -6.36 -19.76 -9.71
CA VAL A 338 -5.25 -19.36 -10.61
C VAL A 338 -3.90 -19.91 -10.12
N ARG A 339 -3.68 -19.95 -8.81
CA ARG A 339 -2.40 -20.38 -8.20
C ARG A 339 -2.48 -21.75 -7.51
N ASN A 340 -3.69 -22.18 -7.14
CA ASN A 340 -3.95 -23.43 -6.42
C ASN A 340 -2.98 -23.68 -5.24
N ASN A 341 -2.70 -22.63 -4.46
CA ASN A 341 -1.71 -22.68 -3.40
C ASN A 341 -2.18 -23.56 -2.23
N VAL A 342 -1.21 -24.09 -1.47
CA VAL A 342 -1.47 -24.80 -0.21
C VAL A 342 -1.64 -23.80 0.93
N TRP A 343 -2.76 -23.92 1.65
CA TRP A 343 -3.08 -23.13 2.83
C TRP A 343 -3.10 -24.01 4.08
N ARG A 344 -2.79 -23.39 5.21
CA ARG A 344 -2.86 -23.98 6.55
C ARG A 344 -3.87 -23.21 7.39
N ALA A 345 -4.91 -23.88 7.84
CA ALA A 345 -5.94 -23.33 8.72
C ALA A 345 -5.66 -23.72 10.17
N PHE A 346 -5.54 -22.72 11.02
CA PHE A 346 -5.43 -22.80 12.47
C PHE A 346 -6.76 -22.31 13.08
N SER A 347 -7.25 -23.00 14.10
CA SER A 347 -8.47 -22.62 14.81
C SER A 347 -8.26 -22.76 16.31
N ALA A 348 -8.67 -21.74 17.05
CA ALA A 348 -8.84 -21.70 18.49
C ALA A 348 -10.28 -21.28 18.80
N ARG A 349 -10.66 -21.19 20.08
CA ARG A 349 -12.02 -20.86 20.53
C ARG A 349 -12.53 -19.54 19.92
N ASP A 350 -11.74 -18.48 20.03
CA ASP A 350 -12.13 -17.11 19.65
C ASP A 350 -11.31 -16.53 18.49
N TYR A 351 -10.48 -17.37 17.85
CA TYR A 351 -9.61 -16.98 16.75
C TYR A 351 -9.55 -18.06 15.69
N SER A 352 -9.58 -17.64 14.43
CA SER A 352 -9.26 -18.50 13.30
C SER A 352 -8.30 -17.78 12.37
N MET A 353 -7.35 -18.53 11.83
CA MET A 353 -6.40 -18.03 10.84
C MET A 353 -6.21 -19.05 9.72
N ALA A 354 -6.10 -18.59 8.48
CA ALA A 354 -5.60 -19.35 7.37
C ALA A 354 -4.39 -18.62 6.78
N VAL A 355 -3.30 -19.33 6.53
CA VAL A 355 -2.06 -18.76 6.00
C VAL A 355 -1.54 -19.59 4.84
N CYS A 356 -1.07 -18.91 3.82
CA CYS A 356 -0.38 -19.50 2.68
C CYS A 356 0.97 -18.80 2.52
N ASN A 357 2.05 -19.57 2.71
CA ASN A 357 3.40 -19.08 2.48
C ASN A 357 3.72 -19.17 0.98
N LEU A 358 4.16 -18.07 0.38
CA LEU A 358 4.35 -17.94 -1.07
C LEU A 358 5.82 -17.96 -1.47
N THR A 359 6.72 -17.54 -0.58
CA THR A 359 8.16 -17.48 -0.86
C THR A 359 8.97 -18.06 0.30
N GLY A 360 9.96 -18.89 0.00
CA GLY A 360 10.77 -19.57 1.00
C GLY A 360 10.05 -20.76 1.66
N ASN A 361 10.79 -21.57 2.41
CA ASN A 361 10.26 -22.75 3.09
C ASN A 361 10.16 -22.47 4.60
N LYS A 362 9.00 -22.03 5.06
CA LYS A 362 8.71 -21.88 6.51
C LYS A 362 8.15 -23.16 7.10
N LYS A 363 8.58 -23.49 8.32
CA LYS A 363 8.02 -24.64 9.06
C LYS A 363 6.60 -24.29 9.53
N ALA A 364 5.74 -25.29 9.65
CA ALA A 364 4.34 -25.08 10.06
C ALA A 364 4.23 -24.36 11.43
N ASN A 365 5.14 -24.64 12.36
CA ASN A 365 5.17 -24.02 13.70
C ASN A 365 5.53 -22.53 13.68
N GLU A 366 6.20 -22.03 12.64
CA GLU A 366 6.50 -20.60 12.51
C GLU A 366 5.29 -19.84 11.95
N MET A 367 4.47 -20.51 11.14
CA MET A 367 3.31 -19.89 10.49
C MET A 367 2.20 -19.52 11.49
N ARG A 368 2.19 -20.09 12.70
CA ARG A 368 1.20 -19.77 13.75
C ARG A 368 1.27 -18.33 14.26
N TYR A 369 2.39 -17.64 14.00
CA TYR A 369 2.61 -16.24 14.35
C TYR A 369 2.20 -15.25 13.24
N SER A 370 1.77 -15.76 12.09
CA SER A 370 1.28 -14.91 10.99
C SER A 370 0.07 -14.11 11.44
N THR A 371 -0.07 -12.88 10.98
CA THR A 371 -1.20 -12.04 11.37
C THR A 371 -1.32 -10.81 10.48
N LEU A 372 -2.48 -10.17 10.49
CA LEU A 372 -2.72 -8.85 9.93
C LEU A 372 -3.16 -7.84 11.03
N ALA A 373 -2.96 -8.20 12.30
CA ALA A 373 -3.55 -7.51 13.44
C ALA A 373 -3.13 -6.04 13.52
N SER A 374 -1.86 -5.71 13.26
CA SER A 374 -1.39 -4.33 13.39
C SER A 374 -2.04 -3.40 12.38
N ALA A 375 -2.17 -3.85 11.14
CA ALA A 375 -2.90 -3.13 10.11
C ALA A 375 -4.41 -3.05 10.44
N THR A 376 -5.00 -4.12 10.98
CA THR A 376 -6.41 -4.12 11.44
C THR A 376 -6.66 -3.13 12.56
N ARG A 377 -5.77 -3.04 13.55
CA ARG A 377 -5.91 -2.10 14.66
C ARG A 377 -5.93 -0.65 14.17
N PHE A 378 -5.08 -0.30 13.21
CA PHE A 378 -5.12 1.03 12.60
C PHE A 378 -6.44 1.29 11.86
N ILE A 379 -6.95 0.31 11.10
CA ILE A 379 -8.23 0.45 10.40
C ILE A 379 -9.36 0.65 11.42
N ASN A 380 -9.41 -0.14 12.48
CA ASN A 380 -10.41 0.01 13.55
C ASN A 380 -10.28 1.36 14.27
N PHE A 381 -9.05 1.83 14.51
CA PHE A 381 -8.79 3.16 15.05
C PHE A 381 -9.38 4.26 14.16
N LEU A 382 -9.14 4.19 12.84
CA LEU A 382 -9.71 5.14 11.89
C LEU A 382 -11.25 5.10 11.88
N GLU A 383 -11.84 3.90 11.93
CA GLU A 383 -13.29 3.68 11.95
C GLU A 383 -13.96 4.18 13.23
N ALA A 384 -13.27 4.09 14.37
CA ALA A 384 -13.75 4.57 15.66
C ALA A 384 -13.46 6.06 15.92
N HIS A 385 -12.60 6.70 15.12
CA HIS A 385 -12.14 8.05 15.42
C HIS A 385 -13.27 9.09 15.23
N PRO A 386 -13.47 10.04 16.16
CA PRO A 386 -14.55 11.03 16.07
C PRO A 386 -14.47 11.91 14.80
N PHE A 387 -13.26 12.15 14.30
CA PHE A 387 -13.03 12.89 13.05
C PHE A 387 -13.48 12.15 11.77
N LEU A 388 -13.85 10.87 11.83
CA LEU A 388 -14.26 10.09 10.65
C LEU A 388 -15.42 10.74 9.88
N LEU A 389 -16.38 11.35 10.59
CA LEU A 389 -17.50 12.06 9.96
C LEU A 389 -17.03 13.25 9.12
N SER A 390 -16.04 14.00 9.61
CA SER A 390 -15.39 15.10 8.89
C SER A 390 -14.57 14.57 7.71
N LEU A 391 -13.78 13.51 7.92
CA LEU A 391 -12.98 12.85 6.88
C LEU A 391 -13.85 12.41 5.69
N ASN A 392 -14.96 11.74 5.96
CA ASN A 392 -15.87 11.21 4.94
C ASN A 392 -16.51 12.31 4.07
N ARG A 393 -16.53 13.57 4.54
CA ARG A 393 -17.06 14.74 3.81
C ARG A 393 -16.00 15.48 3.00
N MET A 394 -14.73 15.14 3.14
CA MET A 394 -13.64 15.78 2.41
C MET A 394 -13.57 15.33 0.96
N SER A 395 -12.93 16.15 0.12
CA SER A 395 -12.52 15.72 -1.23
C SER A 395 -11.49 14.58 -1.15
N PRO A 396 -11.41 13.72 -2.17
CA PRO A 396 -10.44 12.63 -2.22
C PRO A 396 -9.00 13.06 -1.88
N ALA A 397 -8.52 14.15 -2.48
CA ALA A 397 -7.17 14.67 -2.22
C ALA A 397 -6.95 15.05 -0.74
N ASN A 398 -7.96 15.61 -0.10
CA ASN A 398 -7.93 15.93 1.33
C ASN A 398 -8.00 14.67 2.19
N VAL A 399 -8.76 13.65 1.78
CA VAL A 399 -8.75 12.33 2.44
C VAL A 399 -7.35 11.74 2.40
N VAL A 400 -6.67 11.74 1.24
CA VAL A 400 -5.29 11.25 1.12
C VAL A 400 -4.35 11.93 2.11
N SER A 401 -4.37 13.27 2.14
CA SER A 401 -3.52 14.04 3.05
C SER A 401 -3.86 13.76 4.53
N THR A 402 -5.13 13.60 4.85
CA THR A 402 -5.58 13.36 6.22
C THR A 402 -5.24 11.95 6.71
N LEU A 403 -5.21 10.94 5.82
CA LEU A 403 -4.78 9.59 6.19
C LEU A 403 -3.32 9.56 6.67
N ASP A 404 -2.42 10.34 6.08
CA ASP A 404 -1.04 10.48 6.59
C ASP A 404 -1.00 11.15 7.97
N ILE A 405 -1.94 12.05 8.27
CA ILE A 405 -2.08 12.65 9.60
C ILE A 405 -2.57 11.59 10.60
N PHE A 406 -3.57 10.78 10.23
CA PHE A 406 -4.05 9.68 11.06
C PHE A 406 -2.96 8.65 11.36
N LYS A 407 -2.13 8.31 10.37
CA LYS A 407 -0.95 7.48 10.57
C LYS A 407 -0.06 8.01 11.69
N HIS A 408 0.24 9.31 11.66
CA HIS A 408 1.06 9.94 12.69
C HIS A 408 0.38 9.98 14.06
N LEU A 409 -0.93 10.28 14.11
CA LEU A 409 -1.70 10.25 15.35
C LEU A 409 -1.69 8.86 15.99
N TRP A 410 -1.89 7.81 15.19
CA TRP A 410 -1.77 6.42 15.63
C TRP A 410 -0.37 6.10 16.15
N ASN A 411 0.66 6.42 15.35
CA ASN A 411 2.05 6.10 15.71
C ASN A 411 2.54 6.83 16.97
N LYS A 412 1.94 7.98 17.31
CA LYS A 412 2.22 8.74 18.55
C LYS A 412 1.64 8.08 19.81
N GLN A 413 0.61 7.24 19.67
CA GLN A 413 -0.05 6.55 20.79
C GLN A 413 0.64 5.25 21.22
N LEU A 414 1.55 4.75 20.38
CA LEU A 414 2.37 3.55 20.59
C LEU A 414 3.66 3.93 21.30
#